data_AF-A0A4U8SNQ6-F1
#
_entry.id   AF-A0A4U8SNQ6-F1
#
_cell.length_a   1.000
_cell.length_b   1.000
_cell.length_c   1.000
_cell.angle_alpha   90.00
_cell.angle_beta   90.00
_cell.angle_gamma   90.00
#
_symmetry.space_group_name_H-M   'P 1'
#
loop_
_entity.id
_entity.type
_entity.pdbx_description
1 polymer ?
#
loop_
_entity_poly.entity_id
_entity_poly.type
_entity_poly.pdbx_seq_one_letter_code
_entity_poly.pdbx_strand_id
1 'polypeptide(L)' 'MEISKKMIREILKEIDILGEVDELSDDLGLVEQGVDSLDMANLYLKLEEHFGIKIPDSDLHLVQSIKNIEEYIQNKLG' A
#
# COMPACT_ATOMS: atom_id res chain seq x y z
N MET A 1 11.26 1.20 -13.79
CA MET A 1 10.50 0.10 -13.15
C MET A 1 9.09 0.64 -13.00
N GLU A 2 8.10 0.08 -13.69
CA GLU A 2 6.70 0.51 -13.51
C GLU A 2 6.16 -0.15 -12.24
N ILE A 3 6.00 0.62 -11.17
CA ILE A 3 5.22 0.18 -10.02
C ILE A 3 3.79 0.04 -10.51
N SER A 4 3.30 -1.20 -10.55
CA SER A 4 1.94 -1.50 -10.98
C SER A 4 1.07 -1.76 -9.77
N LYS A 5 -0.18 -1.30 -9.79
CA LYS A 5 -1.22 -1.64 -8.80
C LYS A 5 -1.27 -3.13 -8.48
N LYS A 6 -1.03 -3.96 -9.48
CA LYS A 6 -0.94 -5.42 -9.35
C LYS A 6 0.14 -5.87 -8.35
N MET A 7 1.29 -5.22 -8.33
CA MET A 7 2.36 -5.54 -7.37
C MET A 7 1.97 -5.18 -5.93
N ILE A 8 1.33 -4.02 -5.74
CA ILE A 8 0.80 -3.62 -4.42
C ILE A 8 -0.25 -4.65 -3.96
N ARG A 9 -1.15 -5.09 -4.85
CA ARG A 9 -2.12 -6.15 -4.58
C ARG A 9 -1.48 -7.50 -4.22
N GLU A 10 -0.36 -7.88 -4.84
CA GLU A 10 0.34 -9.11 -4.46
C GLU A 10 0.96 -9.00 -3.06
N ILE A 11 1.54 -7.85 -2.71
CA ILE A 11 2.08 -7.61 -1.37
C ILE A 11 0.94 -7.62 -0.32
N LEU A 12 -0.20 -7.00 -0.64
CA LEU A 12 -1.42 -7.03 0.19
C LEU A 12 -1.92 -8.47 0.41
N LYS A 13 -1.82 -9.36 -0.58
CA LYS A 13 -2.14 -10.79 -0.41
C LYS A 13 -1.12 -11.53 0.45
N GLU A 14 0.16 -11.17 0.38
CA GLU A 14 1.20 -11.81 1.20
C GLU A 14 1.04 -11.55 2.70
N ILE A 15 0.50 -10.39 3.06
CA ILE A 15 0.28 -10.01 4.47
C ILE A 15 -1.02 -10.59 5.05
N ASP A 16 -1.72 -11.46 4.32
CA ASP A 16 -2.96 -12.12 4.76
C ASP A 16 -4.03 -11.13 5.19
N ILE A 17 -4.21 -10.03 4.43
CA ILE A 17 -5.41 -9.21 4.61
C ILE A 17 -6.60 -10.14 4.37
N LEU A 18 -7.36 -10.39 5.42
CA LEU A 18 -8.50 -11.32 5.49
C LEU A 18 -9.69 -10.92 4.58
N GLY A 19 -9.47 -10.03 3.62
CA GLY A 19 -10.46 -9.52 2.68
C GLY A 19 -10.00 -9.71 1.24
N GLU A 20 -10.98 -9.72 0.33
CA GLU A 20 -10.76 -9.81 -1.10
C GLU A 20 -9.96 -8.58 -1.57
N VAL A 21 -8.63 -8.67 -1.57
CA VAL A 21 -7.72 -7.63 -2.11
C VAL A 21 -8.10 -7.24 -3.54
N ASP A 22 -8.78 -8.14 -4.24
CA ASP A 22 -9.32 -7.91 -5.58
C ASP A 22 -10.56 -7.01 -5.61
N GLU A 23 -11.39 -7.03 -4.56
CA GLU A 23 -12.55 -6.15 -4.36
C GLU A 23 -12.17 -4.77 -3.80
N LEU A 24 -10.94 -4.61 -3.30
CA LEU A 24 -10.47 -3.32 -2.81
C LEU A 24 -10.42 -2.30 -3.96
N SER A 25 -11.11 -1.18 -3.76
CA SER A 25 -11.07 0.01 -4.60
C SER A 25 -9.73 0.71 -4.49
N ASP A 26 -9.14 1.07 -5.64
CA ASP A 26 -7.81 1.69 -5.66
C ASP A 26 -7.82 3.14 -5.16
N ASP A 27 -8.97 3.82 -5.32
CA ASP A 27 -9.15 5.24 -5.01
C ASP A 27 -9.61 5.45 -3.56
N LEU A 28 -10.25 4.44 -2.97
CA LEU A 28 -10.78 4.49 -1.60
C LEU A 28 -9.70 4.11 -0.57
N GLY A 29 -9.76 4.72 0.61
CA GLY A 29 -8.81 4.44 1.68
C GLY A 29 -8.94 2.98 2.15
N LEU A 30 -7.85 2.25 2.24
CA LEU A 30 -7.85 0.83 2.64
C LEU A 30 -8.47 0.66 4.04
N VAL A 31 -8.23 1.58 4.98
CA VAL A 31 -8.85 1.56 6.32
C VAL A 31 -10.38 1.65 6.25
N GLU A 32 -10.91 2.46 5.34
CA GLU A 32 -12.36 2.62 5.15
C GLU A 32 -13.00 1.37 4.53
N GLN A 33 -12.18 0.56 3.83
CA GLN A 33 -12.59 -0.70 3.22
C GLN A 33 -12.52 -1.88 4.20
N GLY A 34 -12.14 -1.63 5.47
CA GLY A 34 -12.03 -2.65 6.49
C GLY A 34 -10.65 -3.29 6.60
N VAL A 35 -9.62 -2.69 5.99
CA VAL A 35 -8.22 -3.10 6.25
C VAL A 35 -7.79 -2.58 7.61
N ASP A 36 -7.30 -3.47 8.46
CA ASP A 36 -6.89 -3.10 9.80
C ASP A 36 -5.64 -2.22 9.77
N SER A 37 -5.50 -1.35 10.79
CA SER A 37 -4.33 -0.48 10.92
C SER A 37 -3.01 -1.25 11.03
N LEU A 38 -3.05 -2.49 11.56
CA LEU A 38 -1.90 -3.40 11.61
C LEU A 38 -1.53 -3.92 10.22
N ASP A 39 -2.50 -4.27 9.39
CA ASP A 39 -2.26 -4.71 8.01
C ASP A 39 -1.66 -3.57 7.18
N MET A 40 -2.15 -2.35 7.37
CA MET A 40 -1.57 -1.15 6.76
C MET A 40 -0.11 -0.96 7.17
N ALA A 41 0.23 -1.13 8.45
CA ALA A 41 1.61 -1.03 8.92
C ALA A 41 2.52 -2.10 8.29
N ASN A 42 2.03 -3.34 8.18
CA ASN A 42 2.75 -4.44 7.53
C ASN A 42 2.94 -4.19 6.03
N LEU A 43 1.92 -3.64 5.35
CA LEU A 43 2.00 -3.23 3.96
C LEU A 43 3.12 -2.20 3.76
N TYR A 44 3.14 -1.12 4.55
CA TYR A 44 4.17 -0.11 4.44
C TYR A 44 5.56 -0.69 4.66
N LEU A 45 5.74 -1.52 5.69
CA LEU A 45 7.02 -2.17 5.97
C LEU A 45 7.50 -3.03 4.79
N LYS A 46 6.60 -3.86 4.21
CA LYS A 46 6.90 -4.66 3.02
C LYS A 46 7.26 -3.79 1.82
N LEU A 47 6.55 -2.70 1.60
CA LEU A 47 6.84 -1.76 0.50
C LEU A 47 8.20 -1.08 0.73
N GLU A 48 8.47 -0.61 1.96
CA GLU A 48 9.76 -0.04 2.36
C GLU A 48 10.92 -1.01 2.13
N GLU A 49 10.78 -2.28 2.52
CA GLU A 49 11.81 -3.31 2.28
C GLU A 49 11.97 -3.65 0.80
N HIS A 50 10.85 -3.81 0.08
CA HIS A 50 10.86 -4.25 -1.31
C HIS A 50 11.37 -3.15 -2.26
N PHE A 51 11.08 -1.89 -1.97
CA PHE A 51 11.49 -0.74 -2.77
C PHE A 51 12.69 0.01 -2.18
N GLY A 52 13.10 -0.28 -0.95
CA GLY A 52 14.17 0.42 -0.25
C GLY A 52 13.81 1.86 0.13
N ILE A 53 12.52 2.18 0.28
CA ILE A 53 12.04 3.51 0.64
C ILE A 53 11.75 3.62 2.14
N LYS A 54 11.49 4.83 2.62
CA LYS A 54 10.90 5.06 3.96
C LYS A 54 9.62 5.86 3.88
N ILE A 55 8.59 5.39 4.58
CA ILE A 55 7.28 6.04 4.70
C ILE A 55 7.16 6.55 6.15
N PRO A 56 7.46 7.84 6.42
CA PRO A 56 7.33 8.40 7.76
C PRO A 56 5.85 8.49 8.18
N ASP A 57 5.59 8.52 9.49
CA ASP A 57 4.24 8.67 10.05
C ASP A 57 3.49 9.88 9.49
N SER A 58 4.23 10.96 9.20
CA SER A 58 3.68 12.18 8.60
C SER A 58 3.16 11.96 7.18
N ASP A 59 3.70 11.01 6.41
CA ASP A 59 3.25 10.69 5.05
C ASP A 59 2.19 9.58 5.01
N LEU A 60 1.84 8.95 6.14
CA LEU A 60 0.80 7.90 6.20
C LEU A 60 -0.58 8.39 5.72
N HIS A 61 -0.84 9.70 5.83
CA HIS A 61 -2.05 10.30 5.28
C HIS A 61 -2.02 10.41 3.75
N LEU A 62 -0.84 10.41 3.13
CA LEU A 62 -0.71 10.39 1.69
C LEU A 62 -0.94 8.98 1.18
N VAL A 63 -0.50 7.95 1.88
CA VAL A 63 -0.56 6.55 1.42
C VAL A 63 -1.82 5.79 1.88
N GLN A 64 -2.97 6.46 1.96
CA GLN A 64 -4.21 5.84 2.46
C GLN A 64 -4.84 4.83 1.50
N SER A 65 -4.64 5.01 0.18
CA SER A 65 -5.23 4.20 -0.89
C SER A 65 -4.16 3.59 -1.78
N ILE A 66 -4.47 2.47 -2.47
CA ILE A 66 -3.54 1.77 -3.38
C ILE A 66 -2.96 2.73 -4.43
N LYS A 67 -3.80 3.60 -4.98
CA LYS A 67 -3.39 4.60 -5.96
C LYS A 67 -2.37 5.59 -5.38
N ASN A 68 -2.61 6.10 -4.17
CA ASN A 68 -1.66 7.03 -3.59
C ASN A 68 -0.35 6.35 -3.17
N ILE A 69 -0.42 5.10 -2.72
CA ILE A 69 0.78 4.28 -2.45
C ILE A 69 1.62 4.16 -3.73
N GLU A 70 0.98 3.81 -4.84
CA GLU A 70 1.62 3.74 -6.16
C GLU A 70 2.30 5.08 -6.52
N GLU A 71 1.55 6.18 -6.47
CA GLU A 71 2.07 7.51 -6.79
C GLU A 71 3.22 7.93 -5.85
N TYR A 72 3.10 7.65 -4.55
CA TYR A 72 4.13 7.96 -3.56
C TYR A 72 5.43 7.18 -3.84
N ILE A 73 5.32 5.88 -4.09
CA ILE A 73 6.45 5.02 -4.39
C ILE A 73 7.10 5.44 -5.72
N GLN A 74 6.30 5.73 -6.75
CA GLN A 74 6.79 6.27 -8.03
C GLN A 74 7.54 7.57 -7.84
N ASN A 75 7.04 8.48 -7.00
CA ASN A 75 7.69 9.75 -6.73
C ASN A 75 9.03 9.59 -5.99
N LYS A 76 9.15 8.57 -5.13
CA LYS A 76 10.40 8.26 -4.40
C LYS A 76 11.44 7.55 -5.26
N LEU A 77 11.02 6.71 -6.22
CA LEU A 77 11.89 5.90 -7.05
C LEU A 77 12.22 6.52 -8.43
N GLY A 78 11.46 7.53 -8.84
CA GLY A 78 11.71 8.33 -10.05
C GLY A 78 12.80 9.37 -9.83
#